data_AF-A0A8H3I0L6-F1
#
_entry.id   AF-A0A8H3I0L6-F1
#
_cell.length_a   1.000
_cell.length_b   1.000
_cell.length_c   1.000
_cell.angle_alpha   90.00
_cell.angle_beta   90.00
_cell.angle_gamma   90.00
#
_symmetry.space_group_name_H-M   'P 1'
#
loop_
_entity.id
_entity.type
_entity.pdbx_description
1 polymer ?
#
loop_
_entity_poly.entity_id
_entity_poly.type
_entity_poly.pdbx_seq_one_letter_code
_entity_poly.pdbx_strand_id
1 'polypeptide(L)'
;MFHSGFTETAYNFQRNNNGKGGAQNDHVLISVQDSSGTNNANFATPADGQSGQMRMFTWTFTSPNRDGALENDIVVHEYTHGLTNRLTGGGTGRCLQTTEAGGMGEGWSDALADWTEQTSATDRDFTLGTYVYTKNIRDYPYSTSKTTNPLTYGTLRTRTEVHDAGEVWATIWHEIFAALIAKHGFSSDKNNSSGTAGNIVALHLLVDALQLQPCNPTFIAARNAIIQADANRYAGANKCLLWTAFAKRGLGNGATTTKTDSTTLPSGC
;
A
#
# COMPACT_ATOMS: atom_id res chain seq x y z
N MET A 1 -11.36 5.74 0.99
CA MET A 1 -10.25 6.65 0.61
C MET A 1 -10.58 8.12 0.82
N PHE A 2 -11.69 8.64 0.26
CA PHE A 2 -12.07 10.06 0.43
C PHE A 2 -12.09 10.51 1.90
N HIS A 3 -12.79 9.78 2.76
CA HIS A 3 -12.88 10.07 4.20
C HIS A 3 -11.55 9.94 4.95
N SER A 4 -10.55 9.30 4.35
CA SER A 4 -9.22 9.08 4.94
C SER A 4 -8.18 10.09 4.47
N GLY A 5 -8.57 11.07 3.63
CA GLY A 5 -7.70 12.17 3.20
C GLY A 5 -7.47 12.29 1.70
N PHE A 6 -7.86 11.29 0.88
CA PHE A 6 -7.76 11.37 -0.59
C PHE A 6 -8.93 12.18 -1.19
N THR A 7 -8.86 13.49 -0.93
CA THR A 7 -9.84 14.52 -1.27
C THR A 7 -9.47 15.24 -2.57
N GLU A 8 -10.29 16.19 -2.98
CA GLU A 8 -10.09 16.97 -4.21
C GLU A 8 -8.77 17.76 -4.15
N THR A 9 -8.47 18.42 -3.03
CA THR A 9 -7.16 19.10 -2.82
C THR A 9 -5.98 18.14 -2.64
N ALA A 10 -6.27 16.86 -2.41
CA ALA A 10 -5.28 15.79 -2.37
C ALA A 10 -5.31 14.97 -3.67
N TYR A 11 -5.71 15.59 -4.78
CA TYR A 11 -5.53 15.08 -6.14
C TYR A 11 -6.25 13.76 -6.41
N ASN A 12 -7.46 13.59 -5.86
CA ASN A 12 -8.27 12.41 -6.13
C ASN A 12 -8.89 12.43 -7.53
N PHE A 13 -9.43 11.29 -7.95
CA PHE A 13 -10.05 11.13 -9.27
C PHE A 13 -11.55 11.45 -9.20
N GLN A 14 -11.95 12.62 -9.69
CA GLN A 14 -13.35 13.03 -9.72
C GLN A 14 -13.69 13.78 -11.01
N ARG A 15 -14.89 13.54 -11.54
CA ARG A 15 -15.37 14.31 -12.69
C ARG A 15 -15.61 15.77 -12.33
N ASN A 16 -16.17 16.03 -11.15
CA ASN A 16 -16.50 17.37 -10.66
C ASN A 16 -16.14 17.48 -9.18
N ASN A 17 -15.31 18.46 -8.83
CA ASN A 17 -14.81 18.67 -7.47
C ASN A 17 -15.73 19.54 -6.61
N ASN A 18 -16.86 20.00 -7.17
CA ASN A 18 -17.87 20.81 -6.49
C ASN A 18 -17.28 22.10 -5.86
N GLY A 19 -16.28 22.70 -6.50
CA GLY A 19 -15.61 23.90 -6.03
C GLY A 19 -14.68 23.71 -4.82
N LYS A 20 -14.35 22.46 -4.46
CA LYS A 20 -13.51 22.16 -3.27
C LYS A 20 -12.00 22.23 -3.52
N GLY A 21 -11.56 22.60 -4.72
CA GLY A 21 -10.14 22.66 -5.11
C GLY A 21 -9.71 21.45 -5.94
N GLY A 22 -8.41 21.33 -6.20
CA GLY A 22 -7.84 20.34 -7.13
C GLY A 22 -8.20 20.59 -8.60
N ALA A 23 -7.59 19.84 -9.50
CA ALA A 23 -8.05 19.74 -10.88
C ALA A 23 -9.16 18.66 -10.97
N GLN A 24 -10.08 18.83 -11.90
CA GLN A 24 -11.25 17.96 -12.07
C GLN A 24 -11.27 17.33 -13.46
N ASN A 25 -12.37 16.66 -13.82
CA ASN A 25 -12.53 15.90 -15.07
C ASN A 25 -11.58 14.71 -15.19
N ASP A 26 -11.23 14.10 -14.08
CA ASP A 26 -10.21 13.06 -14.02
C ASP A 26 -10.67 11.78 -13.33
N HIS A 27 -11.99 11.53 -13.31
CA HIS A 27 -12.54 10.22 -12.94
C HIS A 27 -11.79 9.05 -13.59
N VAL A 28 -11.66 7.95 -12.86
CA VAL A 28 -10.99 6.74 -13.36
C VAL A 28 -11.78 6.15 -14.52
N LEU A 29 -11.10 5.87 -15.63
CA LEU A 29 -11.60 5.07 -16.74
C LEU A 29 -11.27 3.60 -16.47
N ILE A 30 -12.27 2.73 -16.49
CA ILE A 30 -12.10 1.30 -16.21
C ILE A 30 -12.49 0.50 -17.45
N SER A 31 -11.54 -0.28 -17.96
CA SER A 31 -11.75 -1.26 -19.02
C SER A 31 -11.77 -2.64 -18.40
N VAL A 32 -12.87 -3.38 -18.59
CA VAL A 32 -13.09 -4.74 -18.07
C VAL A 32 -12.93 -5.72 -19.21
N GLN A 33 -12.22 -6.83 -18.97
CA GLN A 33 -11.80 -7.79 -20.01
C GLN A 33 -11.07 -7.09 -21.16
N ASP A 34 -10.20 -6.14 -20.82
CA ASP A 34 -9.47 -5.37 -21.81
C ASP A 34 -8.60 -6.29 -22.68
N SER A 35 -8.78 -6.22 -23.99
CA SER A 35 -8.16 -7.15 -24.94
C SER A 35 -6.66 -6.90 -25.16
N SER A 36 -6.08 -5.88 -24.52
CA SER A 36 -4.64 -5.60 -24.62
C SER A 36 -3.76 -6.54 -23.82
N GLY A 37 -4.34 -7.39 -22.96
CA GLY A 37 -3.58 -8.35 -22.15
C GLY A 37 -4.41 -9.48 -21.57
N THR A 38 -3.71 -10.39 -20.89
CA THR A 38 -4.25 -11.49 -20.08
C THR A 38 -3.34 -11.72 -18.89
N ASN A 39 -3.82 -12.40 -17.84
CA ASN A 39 -3.01 -12.83 -16.68
C ASN A 39 -2.32 -11.68 -15.94
N ASN A 40 -2.95 -10.50 -15.95
CA ASN A 40 -2.44 -9.30 -15.30
C ASN A 40 -3.57 -8.27 -15.10
N ALA A 41 -3.23 -7.10 -14.59
CA ALA A 41 -3.99 -5.86 -14.70
C ALA A 41 -2.98 -4.69 -14.79
N ASN A 42 -3.45 -3.45 -14.87
CA ASN A 42 -2.60 -2.27 -14.67
C ASN A 42 -3.43 -1.00 -14.46
N PHE A 43 -2.79 0.01 -13.89
CA PHE A 43 -3.33 1.35 -13.72
C PHE A 43 -2.34 2.43 -14.19
N ALA A 44 -2.74 3.22 -15.18
CA ALA A 44 -2.01 4.41 -15.58
C ALA A 44 -2.42 5.61 -14.71
N THR A 45 -1.45 6.26 -14.06
CA THR A 45 -1.68 7.43 -13.22
C THR A 45 -1.05 8.69 -13.81
N PRO A 46 -1.77 9.47 -14.62
CA PRO A 46 -1.30 10.79 -15.02
C PRO A 46 -1.46 11.80 -13.86
N ALA A 47 -0.94 13.00 -14.07
CA ALA A 47 -1.08 14.11 -13.14
C ALA A 47 -2.56 14.47 -12.88
N ASP A 48 -2.80 15.21 -11.79
CA ASP A 48 -4.13 15.72 -11.42
C ASP A 48 -4.82 16.44 -12.60
N GLY A 49 -6.12 16.19 -12.76
CA GLY A 49 -6.89 16.73 -13.90
C GLY A 49 -6.82 15.91 -15.19
N GLN A 50 -6.14 14.76 -15.18
CA GLN A 50 -6.19 13.76 -16.25
C GLN A 50 -6.67 12.41 -15.69
N SER A 51 -7.62 11.78 -16.38
CA SER A 51 -8.19 10.50 -15.94
C SER A 51 -7.13 9.42 -15.80
N GLY A 52 -7.11 8.77 -14.63
CA GLY A 52 -6.44 7.48 -14.48
C GLY A 52 -7.12 6.41 -15.34
N GLN A 53 -6.35 5.43 -15.80
CA GLN A 53 -6.87 4.35 -16.63
C GLN A 53 -6.54 2.99 -16.00
N MET A 54 -7.56 2.30 -15.50
CA MET A 54 -7.48 0.93 -15.02
C MET A 54 -7.87 -0.04 -16.14
N ARG A 55 -7.04 -1.06 -16.38
CA ARG A 55 -7.33 -2.14 -17.32
C ARG A 55 -7.29 -3.47 -16.59
N MET A 56 -8.46 -4.12 -16.52
CA MET A 56 -8.61 -5.45 -15.94
C MET A 56 -8.61 -6.49 -17.05
N PHE A 57 -7.83 -7.56 -16.90
CA PHE A 57 -7.72 -8.59 -17.92
C PHE A 57 -8.37 -9.92 -17.51
N THR A 58 -8.63 -10.75 -18.50
CA THR A 58 -9.00 -12.16 -18.32
C THR A 58 -7.76 -12.99 -17.95
N TRP A 59 -7.92 -13.95 -17.05
CA TRP A 59 -6.88 -14.88 -16.60
C TRP A 59 -7.14 -16.30 -17.11
N THR A 60 -6.09 -16.94 -17.63
CA THR A 60 -6.15 -18.19 -18.41
C THR A 60 -5.51 -19.38 -17.69
N PHE A 61 -5.36 -19.31 -16.37
CA PHE A 61 -4.80 -20.41 -15.55
C PHE A 61 -5.83 -21.48 -15.17
N THR A 62 -7.10 -21.26 -15.50
CA THR A 62 -8.21 -22.17 -15.17
C THR A 62 -9.08 -22.44 -16.40
N SER A 63 -9.90 -23.50 -16.32
CA SER A 63 -10.96 -23.78 -17.30
C SER A 63 -12.31 -23.85 -16.58
N PRO A 64 -13.26 -22.92 -16.86
CA PRO A 64 -13.12 -21.77 -17.75
C PRO A 64 -12.12 -20.72 -17.24
N ASN A 65 -11.70 -19.81 -18.14
CA ASN A 65 -10.93 -18.62 -17.77
C ASN A 65 -11.67 -17.81 -16.68
N ARG A 66 -10.92 -17.14 -15.80
CA ARG A 66 -11.46 -16.29 -14.73
C ARG A 66 -11.29 -14.82 -15.09
N ASP A 67 -12.26 -14.00 -14.75
CA ASP A 67 -12.21 -12.56 -14.98
C ASP A 67 -11.54 -11.85 -13.80
N GLY A 68 -10.45 -11.13 -14.05
CA GLY A 68 -9.74 -10.37 -13.01
C GLY A 68 -10.58 -9.28 -12.37
N ALA A 69 -11.63 -8.80 -13.04
CA ALA A 69 -12.56 -7.83 -12.45
C ALA A 69 -13.43 -8.42 -11.33
N LEU A 70 -13.45 -9.74 -11.15
CA LEU A 70 -14.14 -10.42 -10.04
C LEU A 70 -13.24 -10.67 -8.82
N GLU A 71 -11.95 -10.33 -8.92
CA GLU A 71 -11.00 -10.41 -7.80
C GLU A 71 -10.78 -9.02 -7.21
N ASN A 72 -11.42 -8.75 -6.08
CA ASN A 72 -11.41 -7.42 -5.46
C ASN A 72 -10.00 -6.96 -5.06
N ASP A 73 -9.15 -7.88 -4.63
CA ASP A 73 -7.80 -7.54 -4.19
C ASP A 73 -6.94 -6.96 -5.33
N ILE A 74 -7.08 -7.46 -6.57
CA ILE A 74 -6.45 -6.90 -7.78
C ILE A 74 -7.08 -5.54 -8.13
N VAL A 75 -8.41 -5.38 -8.09
CA VAL A 75 -9.04 -4.08 -8.39
C VAL A 75 -8.57 -3.00 -7.40
N VAL A 76 -8.47 -3.34 -6.12
CA VAL A 76 -7.96 -2.45 -5.07
C VAL A 76 -6.47 -2.17 -5.28
N HIS A 77 -5.68 -3.19 -5.60
CA HIS A 77 -4.26 -3.04 -5.93
C HIS A 77 -4.08 -1.99 -7.04
N GLU A 78 -4.78 -2.15 -8.17
CA GLU A 78 -4.68 -1.22 -9.30
C GLU A 78 -5.11 0.21 -8.93
N TYR A 79 -6.23 0.36 -8.22
CA TYR A 79 -6.67 1.69 -7.79
C TYR A 79 -5.64 2.37 -6.88
N THR A 80 -4.91 1.58 -6.10
CA THR A 80 -3.89 2.08 -5.16
C THR A 80 -2.66 2.62 -5.87
N HIS A 81 -2.31 2.15 -7.07
CA HIS A 81 -1.32 2.84 -7.90
C HIS A 81 -1.74 4.29 -8.18
N GLY A 82 -3.03 4.50 -8.45
CA GLY A 82 -3.63 5.83 -8.59
C GLY A 82 -3.43 6.67 -7.33
N LEU A 83 -3.84 6.15 -6.17
CA LEU A 83 -3.69 6.81 -4.87
C LEU A 83 -2.24 7.19 -4.58
N THR A 84 -1.32 6.24 -4.70
CA THR A 84 0.08 6.39 -4.28
C THR A 84 0.84 7.34 -5.20
N ASN A 85 0.62 7.29 -6.52
CA ASN A 85 1.24 8.21 -7.47
C ASN A 85 0.64 9.62 -7.42
N ARG A 86 -0.65 9.77 -7.11
CA ARG A 86 -1.27 11.09 -6.92
C ARG A 86 -0.82 11.76 -5.62
N LEU A 87 -0.73 11.02 -4.51
CA LEU A 87 -0.33 11.61 -3.23
C LEU A 87 1.18 11.86 -3.15
N THR A 88 2.00 10.91 -3.61
CA THR A 88 3.47 11.07 -3.56
C THR A 88 3.93 12.19 -4.48
N GLY A 89 4.59 13.21 -3.91
CA GLY A 89 5.09 14.33 -4.68
C GLY A 89 4.01 15.27 -5.23
N GLY A 90 2.79 15.23 -4.67
CA GLY A 90 1.80 16.29 -4.81
C GLY A 90 1.13 16.39 -6.19
N GLY A 91 0.44 15.34 -6.63
CA GLY A 91 -0.44 15.36 -7.80
C GLY A 91 0.26 15.18 -9.15
N THR A 92 1.58 14.97 -9.15
CA THR A 92 2.37 14.85 -10.40
C THR A 92 2.15 13.52 -11.12
N GLY A 93 1.79 12.45 -10.40
CA GLY A 93 1.72 11.10 -10.94
C GLY A 93 3.09 10.48 -11.30
N ARG A 94 4.21 11.12 -10.94
CA ARG A 94 5.56 10.78 -11.44
C ARG A 94 6.61 10.65 -10.36
N CYS A 95 6.21 10.29 -9.14
CA CYS A 95 7.10 10.25 -7.98
C CYS A 95 7.32 8.86 -7.37
N LEU A 96 6.91 7.80 -8.05
CA LEU A 96 7.26 6.40 -7.75
C LEU A 96 7.85 5.74 -9.01
N GLN A 97 9.01 6.22 -9.46
CA GLN A 97 9.58 5.88 -10.78
C GLN A 97 10.92 5.15 -10.71
N THR A 98 11.67 5.33 -9.61
CA THR A 98 12.87 4.49 -9.36
C THR A 98 12.42 3.08 -8.99
N THR A 99 13.26 2.06 -9.21
CA THR A 99 12.92 0.67 -8.85
C THR A 99 12.48 0.52 -7.39
N GLU A 100 13.18 1.17 -6.46
CA GLU A 100 12.81 1.11 -5.04
C GLU A 100 11.49 1.82 -4.74
N ALA A 101 11.25 2.99 -5.33
CA ALA A 101 10.02 3.74 -5.11
C ALA A 101 8.81 3.09 -5.80
N GLY A 102 8.98 2.63 -7.04
CA GLY A 102 7.99 1.85 -7.78
C GLY A 102 7.66 0.54 -7.05
N GLY A 103 8.66 -0.13 -6.48
CA GLY A 103 8.42 -1.29 -5.63
C GLY A 103 7.63 -0.98 -4.37
N MET A 104 7.86 0.16 -3.71
CA MET A 104 6.95 0.59 -2.64
C MET A 104 5.54 0.90 -3.15
N GLY A 105 5.40 1.33 -4.40
CA GLY A 105 4.11 1.43 -5.09
C GLY A 105 3.37 0.09 -5.14
N GLU A 106 4.03 -0.97 -5.60
CA GLU A 106 3.50 -2.35 -5.58
C GLU A 106 3.10 -2.78 -4.16
N GLY A 107 3.98 -2.53 -3.18
CA GLY A 107 3.73 -2.93 -1.79
C GLY A 107 2.59 -2.16 -1.12
N TRP A 108 2.38 -0.89 -1.46
CA TRP A 108 1.21 -0.11 -1.03
C TRP A 108 -0.08 -0.62 -1.62
N SER A 109 -0.04 -1.02 -2.88
CA SER A 109 -1.19 -1.63 -3.54
C SER A 109 -1.61 -2.94 -2.88
N ASP A 110 -0.65 -3.81 -2.55
CA ASP A 110 -0.92 -5.05 -1.81
C ASP A 110 -1.36 -4.78 -0.36
N ALA A 111 -0.76 -3.79 0.31
CA ALA A 111 -1.13 -3.38 1.66
C ALA A 111 -2.58 -2.87 1.77
N LEU A 112 -3.07 -2.11 0.77
CA LEU A 112 -4.45 -1.64 0.78
C LEU A 112 -5.44 -2.76 0.44
N ALA A 113 -5.03 -3.70 -0.42
CA ALA A 113 -5.80 -4.92 -0.68
C ALA A 113 -5.95 -5.76 0.59
N ASP A 114 -4.87 -5.99 1.34
CA ASP A 114 -4.89 -6.68 2.64
C ASP A 114 -5.85 -6.00 3.63
N TRP A 115 -5.70 -4.68 3.79
CA TRP A 115 -6.58 -3.89 4.64
C TRP A 115 -8.05 -4.03 4.24
N THR A 116 -8.34 -4.10 2.93
CA THR A 116 -9.70 -4.23 2.40
C THR A 116 -10.30 -5.60 2.71
N GLU A 117 -9.50 -6.66 2.63
CA GLU A 117 -9.92 -8.05 2.87
C GLU A 117 -9.95 -8.42 4.37
N GLN A 118 -9.32 -7.66 5.26
CA GLN A 118 -9.35 -7.92 6.71
C GLN A 118 -10.74 -7.70 7.31
N THR A 119 -11.38 -8.72 7.89
CA THR A 119 -12.76 -8.63 8.39
C THR A 119 -12.91 -8.70 9.91
N SER A 120 -11.83 -8.94 10.65
CA SER A 120 -11.86 -9.08 12.11
C SER A 120 -10.56 -8.59 12.77
N ALA A 121 -10.48 -8.71 14.10
CA ALA A 121 -9.26 -8.44 14.85
C ALA A 121 -8.21 -9.58 14.76
N THR A 122 -8.56 -10.71 14.15
CA THR A 122 -7.69 -11.89 14.08
C THR A 122 -6.53 -11.64 13.12
N ASP A 123 -5.30 -11.80 13.61
CA ASP A 123 -4.11 -11.86 12.76
C ASP A 123 -4.20 -13.08 11.83
N ARG A 124 -4.02 -12.87 10.53
CA ARG A 124 -4.17 -13.88 9.49
C ARG A 124 -3.12 -13.67 8.41
N ASP A 125 -2.72 -14.77 7.78
CA ASP A 125 -1.95 -14.68 6.55
C ASP A 125 -2.86 -14.15 5.43
N PHE A 126 -2.34 -13.21 4.63
CA PHE A 126 -3.01 -12.68 3.45
C PHE A 126 -2.32 -13.14 2.17
N THR A 127 -3.11 -13.62 1.22
CA THR A 127 -2.67 -14.02 -0.13
C THR A 127 -3.44 -13.22 -1.17
N LEU A 128 -2.77 -12.94 -2.29
CA LEU A 128 -3.26 -12.04 -3.33
C LEU A 128 -3.57 -12.81 -4.62
N GLY A 129 -4.67 -12.46 -5.29
CA GLY A 129 -5.02 -12.95 -6.63
C GLY A 129 -5.34 -14.45 -6.68
N THR A 130 -5.75 -15.03 -5.56
CA THR A 130 -5.88 -16.49 -5.44
C THR A 130 -7.03 -17.05 -6.24
N TYR A 131 -8.11 -16.29 -6.46
CA TYR A 131 -9.17 -16.73 -7.33
C TYR A 131 -8.68 -16.80 -8.78
N VAL A 132 -7.98 -15.81 -9.33
CA VAL A 132 -7.53 -15.87 -10.74
C VAL A 132 -6.32 -16.79 -10.99
N TYR A 133 -5.40 -16.90 -10.03
CA TYR A 133 -4.14 -17.63 -10.20
C TYR A 133 -4.11 -19.01 -9.50
N THR A 134 -5.17 -19.37 -8.77
CA THR A 134 -5.33 -20.64 -8.00
C THR A 134 -4.36 -20.86 -6.84
N LYS A 135 -3.41 -19.94 -6.65
CA LYS A 135 -2.44 -19.86 -5.56
C LYS A 135 -2.07 -18.39 -5.36
N ASN A 136 -1.31 -18.09 -4.32
CA ASN A 136 -0.76 -16.75 -4.11
C ASN A 136 0.09 -16.32 -5.32
N ILE A 137 -0.12 -15.10 -5.83
CA ILE A 137 0.70 -14.57 -6.94
C ILE A 137 2.08 -14.09 -6.49
N ARG A 138 2.24 -13.80 -5.19
CA ARG A 138 3.50 -13.39 -4.55
C ARG A 138 4.29 -14.62 -4.06
N ASP A 139 5.58 -14.47 -3.79
CA ASP A 139 6.44 -15.59 -3.37
C ASP A 139 6.01 -16.17 -2.02
N TYR A 140 5.51 -15.31 -1.13
CA TYR A 140 5.06 -15.68 0.20
C TYR A 140 3.71 -15.01 0.53
N PRO A 141 2.85 -15.65 1.34
CA PRO A 141 1.76 -14.93 2.00
C PRO A 141 2.31 -13.76 2.83
N TYR A 142 1.57 -12.67 2.93
CA TYR A 142 1.87 -11.64 3.93
C TYR A 142 1.50 -12.19 5.29
N SER A 143 2.47 -12.21 6.20
CA SER A 143 2.34 -12.92 7.48
C SER A 143 3.22 -12.27 8.53
N THR A 144 2.74 -12.22 9.77
CA THR A 144 3.57 -11.82 10.93
C THR A 144 4.57 -12.93 11.33
N SER A 145 4.47 -14.13 10.75
CA SER A 145 5.43 -15.22 10.94
C SER A 145 6.63 -15.08 10.01
N LYS A 146 7.85 -15.02 10.59
CA LYS A 146 9.10 -15.01 9.82
C LYS A 146 9.44 -16.36 9.17
N THR A 147 8.76 -17.42 9.58
CA THR A 147 8.86 -18.74 8.95
C THR A 147 8.00 -18.82 7.70
N THR A 148 6.78 -18.26 7.76
CA THR A 148 5.86 -18.22 6.62
C THR A 148 6.34 -17.24 5.55
N ASN A 149 6.76 -16.05 5.97
CA ASN A 149 7.34 -15.05 5.09
C ASN A 149 8.71 -14.63 5.66
N PRO A 150 9.84 -15.01 5.04
CA PRO A 150 11.17 -14.69 5.57
C PRO A 150 11.71 -13.33 5.12
N LEU A 151 10.94 -12.55 4.34
CA LEU A 151 11.43 -11.32 3.72
C LEU A 151 11.81 -10.26 4.78
N THR A 152 12.92 -9.58 4.53
CA THR A 152 13.46 -8.44 5.28
C THR A 152 13.93 -7.37 4.32
N TYR A 153 14.18 -6.15 4.79
CA TYR A 153 14.76 -5.09 3.99
C TYR A 153 16.06 -5.50 3.28
N GLY A 154 16.87 -6.34 3.91
CA GLY A 154 18.13 -6.84 3.38
C GLY A 154 18.00 -7.84 2.23
N THR A 155 16.82 -8.44 2.00
CA THR A 155 16.60 -9.29 0.82
C THR A 155 16.59 -8.49 -0.48
N LEU A 156 16.36 -7.17 -0.41
CA LEU A 156 16.46 -6.23 -1.54
C LEU A 156 17.87 -6.10 -2.12
N ARG A 157 18.90 -6.68 -1.50
CA ARG A 157 20.24 -6.76 -2.11
C ARG A 157 20.27 -7.65 -3.35
N THR A 158 19.36 -8.62 -3.45
CA THR A 158 19.30 -9.58 -4.56
C THR A 158 17.96 -9.58 -5.29
N ARG A 159 16.94 -8.96 -4.70
CA ARG A 159 15.60 -8.75 -5.25
C ARG A 159 15.53 -7.37 -5.93
N THR A 160 15.53 -7.35 -7.26
CA THR A 160 15.77 -6.12 -8.05
C THR A 160 14.61 -5.74 -8.97
N GLU A 161 13.52 -6.48 -8.93
CA GLU A 161 12.27 -6.20 -9.64
C GLU A 161 11.30 -5.41 -8.73
N VAL A 162 10.32 -4.68 -9.30
CA VAL A 162 9.45 -3.81 -8.48
C VAL A 162 8.48 -4.62 -7.60
N HIS A 163 7.88 -5.69 -8.10
CA HIS A 163 7.02 -6.56 -7.29
C HIS A 163 7.83 -7.28 -6.22
N ASP A 164 9.06 -7.71 -6.54
CA ASP A 164 9.98 -8.26 -5.53
C ASP A 164 10.18 -7.31 -4.34
N ALA A 165 10.37 -6.02 -4.63
CA ALA A 165 10.52 -4.99 -3.61
C ALA A 165 9.20 -4.67 -2.91
N GLY A 166 8.09 -4.71 -3.66
CA GLY A 166 6.73 -4.57 -3.13
C GLY A 166 6.39 -5.62 -2.09
N GLU A 167 6.78 -6.88 -2.31
CA GLU A 167 6.56 -7.94 -1.32
C GLU A 167 7.26 -7.66 0.02
N VAL A 168 8.49 -7.13 -0.01
CA VAL A 168 9.20 -6.75 1.22
C VAL A 168 8.47 -5.62 1.94
N TRP A 169 8.02 -4.61 1.19
CA TRP A 169 7.33 -3.45 1.74
C TRP A 169 5.94 -3.79 2.30
N ALA A 170 5.15 -4.57 1.57
CA ALA A 170 3.84 -5.03 2.01
C ALA A 170 3.94 -5.95 3.24
N THR A 171 4.95 -6.82 3.34
CA THR A 171 5.16 -7.61 4.57
C THR A 171 5.52 -6.73 5.77
N ILE A 172 6.33 -5.68 5.57
CA ILE A 172 6.61 -4.69 6.62
C ILE A 172 5.32 -3.99 7.06
N TRP A 173 4.47 -3.63 6.11
CA TRP A 173 3.18 -3.01 6.41
C TRP A 173 2.22 -3.95 7.12
N HIS A 174 2.18 -5.23 6.74
CA HIS A 174 1.37 -6.25 7.39
C HIS A 174 1.73 -6.38 8.88
N GLU A 175 3.02 -6.31 9.23
CA GLU A 175 3.47 -6.25 10.63
C GLU A 175 2.93 -5.02 11.37
N ILE A 176 2.97 -3.85 10.72
CA ILE A 176 2.43 -2.60 11.27
C ILE A 176 0.91 -2.73 11.48
N PHE A 177 0.20 -3.24 10.47
CA PHE A 177 -1.24 -3.36 10.46
C PHE A 177 -1.72 -4.32 11.55
N ALA A 178 -1.13 -5.51 11.66
CA ALA A 178 -1.43 -6.47 12.72
C ALA A 178 -1.13 -5.89 14.10
N ALA A 179 0.00 -5.19 14.28
CA ALA A 179 0.34 -4.58 15.55
C ALA A 179 -0.64 -3.45 15.96
N LEU A 180 -1.07 -2.63 15.00
CA LEU A 180 -2.06 -1.57 15.24
C LEU A 180 -3.42 -2.16 15.61
N ILE A 181 -3.87 -3.22 14.93
CA ILE A 181 -5.10 -3.95 15.30
C ILE A 181 -4.97 -4.55 16.70
N ALA A 182 -3.84 -5.18 17.03
CA ALA A 182 -3.62 -5.77 18.34
C ALA A 182 -3.68 -4.72 19.46
N LYS A 183 -3.16 -3.50 19.21
CA LYS A 183 -3.16 -2.41 20.20
C LYS A 183 -4.51 -1.70 20.33
N HIS A 184 -5.18 -1.43 19.21
CA HIS A 184 -6.34 -0.52 19.16
C HIS A 184 -7.66 -1.24 18.84
N GLY A 185 -7.64 -2.55 18.67
CA GLY A 185 -8.78 -3.33 18.22
C GLY A 185 -9.08 -3.15 16.72
N PHE A 186 -10.19 -3.74 16.27
CA PHE A 186 -10.66 -3.68 14.88
C PHE A 186 -12.07 -3.11 14.83
N SER A 187 -12.33 -2.23 13.85
CA SER A 187 -13.68 -1.74 13.52
C SER A 187 -14.19 -2.44 12.28
N SER A 188 -15.36 -3.07 12.38
CA SER A 188 -16.11 -3.59 11.22
C SER A 188 -16.69 -2.48 10.35
N ASP A 189 -16.97 -1.31 10.93
CA ASP A 189 -17.29 -0.10 10.18
C ASP A 189 -15.98 0.54 9.68
N LYS A 190 -15.56 0.11 8.49
CA LYS A 190 -14.38 0.65 7.78
C LYS A 190 -14.59 2.04 7.19
N ASN A 191 -15.83 2.54 7.15
CA ASN A 191 -16.16 3.86 6.62
C ASN A 191 -16.12 4.96 7.69
N ASN A 192 -16.14 4.58 8.97
CA ASN A 192 -15.95 5.51 10.08
C ASN A 192 -14.48 5.97 10.19
N SER A 193 -14.11 6.93 9.34
CA SER A 193 -12.80 7.58 9.36
C SER A 193 -12.45 8.31 10.67
N SER A 194 -13.43 8.62 11.52
CA SER A 194 -13.18 9.21 12.85
C SER A 194 -12.86 8.17 13.92
N GLY A 195 -13.00 6.88 13.60
CA GLY A 195 -12.71 5.78 14.51
C GLY A 195 -11.24 5.71 14.92
N THR A 196 -10.99 5.18 16.11
CA THR A 196 -9.65 5.00 16.68
C THR A 196 -9.14 3.56 16.60
N ALA A 197 -9.91 2.65 15.98
CA ALA A 197 -9.52 1.25 15.82
C ALA A 197 -8.27 1.11 14.95
N GLY A 198 -7.51 0.04 15.15
CA GLY A 198 -6.20 -0.16 14.54
C GLY A 198 -6.23 -0.18 13.02
N ASN A 199 -7.30 -0.70 12.42
CA ASN A 199 -7.48 -0.64 10.97
C ASN A 199 -7.74 0.78 10.46
N ILE A 200 -8.46 1.62 11.22
CA ILE A 200 -8.67 3.02 10.84
C ILE A 200 -7.37 3.81 11.00
N VAL A 201 -6.63 3.57 12.10
CA VAL A 201 -5.30 4.16 12.33
C VAL A 201 -4.32 3.79 11.22
N ALA A 202 -4.24 2.51 10.84
CA ALA A 202 -3.37 2.05 9.77
C ALA A 202 -3.68 2.78 8.44
N LEU A 203 -4.95 2.90 8.08
CA LEU A 203 -5.34 3.57 6.84
C LEU A 203 -4.97 5.06 6.84
N HIS A 204 -5.16 5.77 7.96
CA HIS A 204 -4.73 7.16 8.06
C HIS A 204 -3.21 7.31 7.94
N LEU A 205 -2.44 6.45 8.62
CA LEU A 205 -0.98 6.48 8.51
C LEU A 205 -0.49 6.21 7.08
N LEU A 206 -1.16 5.32 6.34
CA LEU A 206 -0.85 5.04 4.93
C LEU A 206 -1.05 6.31 4.08
N VAL A 207 -2.22 6.93 4.18
CA VAL A 207 -2.59 8.10 3.35
C VAL A 207 -1.76 9.33 3.72
N ASP A 208 -1.51 9.56 5.01
CA ASP A 208 -0.71 10.69 5.47
C ASP A 208 0.76 10.55 5.09
N ALA A 209 1.34 9.35 5.23
CA ALA A 209 2.74 9.12 4.91
C ALA A 209 3.05 9.38 3.43
N LEU A 210 2.12 9.03 2.53
CA LEU A 210 2.24 9.30 1.09
C LEU A 210 2.35 10.79 0.77
N GLN A 211 1.69 11.64 1.54
CA GLN A 211 1.75 13.10 1.38
C GLN A 211 3.03 13.71 1.98
N LEU A 212 3.66 13.00 2.93
CA LEU A 212 4.85 13.46 3.64
C LEU A 212 6.17 13.00 3.00
N GLN A 213 6.16 11.84 2.35
CA GLN A 213 7.37 11.26 1.77
C GLN A 213 7.86 12.08 0.55
N PRO A 214 9.18 12.16 0.33
CA PRO A 214 9.73 12.86 -0.84
C PRO A 214 9.40 12.14 -2.15
N CYS A 215 9.57 12.83 -3.27
CA CYS A 215 9.49 12.21 -4.59
C CYS A 215 10.59 11.14 -4.74
N ASN A 216 10.23 9.97 -5.29
CA ASN A 216 11.09 8.78 -5.39
C ASN A 216 11.76 8.42 -4.05
N PRO A 217 10.96 8.14 -2.99
CA PRO A 217 11.50 7.86 -1.68
C PRO A 217 12.27 6.54 -1.67
N THR A 218 13.22 6.43 -0.73
CA THR A 218 13.76 5.13 -0.31
C THR A 218 12.86 4.52 0.76
N PHE A 219 13.00 3.22 1.05
CA PHE A 219 12.30 2.56 2.16
C PHE A 219 12.51 3.28 3.50
N ILE A 220 13.74 3.77 3.73
CA ILE A 220 14.08 4.54 4.93
C ILE A 220 13.33 5.87 4.97
N ALA A 221 13.23 6.58 3.84
CA ALA A 221 12.49 7.84 3.76
C ALA A 221 10.99 7.63 3.97
N ALA A 222 10.41 6.61 3.34
CA ALA A 222 9.00 6.26 3.51
C ALA A 222 8.67 5.78 4.94
N ARG A 223 9.54 4.97 5.55
CA ARG A 223 9.45 4.62 6.98
C ARG A 223 9.39 5.88 7.84
N ASN A 224 10.31 6.81 7.63
CA ASN A 224 10.37 8.04 8.41
C ASN A 224 9.12 8.89 8.19
N ALA A 225 8.54 8.90 6.98
CA ALA A 225 7.27 9.57 6.70
C ALA A 225 6.09 8.95 7.47
N ILE A 226 6.06 7.62 7.65
CA ILE A 226 5.04 6.93 8.48
C ILE A 226 5.19 7.30 9.96
N ILE A 227 6.42 7.34 10.47
CA ILE A 227 6.67 7.79 11.85
C ILE A 227 6.25 9.27 12.02
N GLN A 228 6.52 10.12 11.02
CA GLN A 228 6.10 11.52 11.04
C GLN A 228 4.58 11.67 10.93
N ALA A 229 3.90 10.83 10.16
CA ALA A 229 2.45 10.79 10.08
C ALA A 229 1.83 10.49 11.46
N ASP A 230 2.38 9.52 12.19
CA ASP A 230 1.95 9.21 13.57
C ASP A 230 2.22 10.38 14.53
N ALA A 231 3.37 11.04 14.40
CA ALA A 231 3.67 12.25 15.17
C ALA A 231 2.66 13.38 14.90
N ASN A 232 2.30 13.61 13.64
CA ASN A 232 1.40 14.67 13.24
C ASN A 232 -0.05 14.40 13.66
N ARG A 233 -0.54 13.19 13.44
CA ARG A 233 -1.96 12.85 13.66
C ARG A 233 -2.25 12.38 15.08
N TYR A 234 -1.35 11.59 15.65
CA TYR A 234 -1.58 10.89 16.92
C TYR A 234 -0.57 11.30 18.00
N ALA A 235 0.12 12.42 17.83
CA ALA A 235 1.15 12.91 18.76
C ALA A 235 2.24 11.86 19.07
N GLY A 236 2.50 10.93 18.15
CA GLY A 236 3.51 9.89 18.31
C GLY A 236 3.08 8.72 19.20
N ALA A 237 1.78 8.57 19.48
CA ALA A 237 1.26 7.53 20.37
C ALA A 237 1.62 6.10 19.91
N ASN A 238 1.98 5.88 18.64
CA ASN A 238 2.32 4.56 18.11
C ASN A 238 3.80 4.41 17.75
N LYS A 239 4.65 5.41 18.06
CA LYS A 239 6.07 5.43 17.70
C LYS A 239 6.81 4.11 18.00
N CYS A 240 6.76 3.60 19.22
CA CYS A 240 7.49 2.37 19.59
C CYS A 240 6.97 1.14 18.84
N LEU A 241 5.64 1.07 18.66
CA LEU A 241 4.99 -0.01 17.92
C LEU A 241 5.42 -0.02 16.46
N LEU A 242 5.40 1.14 15.80
CA LEU A 242 5.81 1.29 14.41
C LEU A 242 7.29 0.92 14.24
N TRP A 243 8.18 1.45 15.09
CA TRP A 243 9.60 1.10 15.06
C TRP A 243 9.85 -0.40 15.27
N THR A 244 9.10 -1.03 16.18
CA THR A 244 9.19 -2.48 16.43
C THR A 244 8.80 -3.29 15.21
N ALA A 245 7.71 -2.93 14.53
CA ALA A 245 7.27 -3.61 13.30
C ALA A 245 8.30 -3.46 12.17
N PHE A 246 8.82 -2.25 11.94
CA PHE A 246 9.90 -2.03 10.97
C PHE A 246 11.16 -2.84 11.29
N ALA A 247 11.60 -2.80 12.55
CA ALA A 247 12.80 -3.50 13.02
C ALA A 247 12.69 -5.03 12.90
N LYS A 248 11.50 -5.61 13.13
CA LYS A 248 11.26 -7.06 12.97
C LYS A 248 11.61 -7.57 11.57
N ARG A 249 11.44 -6.70 10.57
CA ARG A 249 11.70 -6.93 9.15
C ARG A 249 12.97 -6.21 8.65
N GLY A 250 13.86 -5.83 9.56
CA GLY A 250 15.19 -5.32 9.21
C GLY A 250 15.24 -3.84 8.82
N LEU A 251 14.13 -3.11 8.89
CA LEU A 251 14.11 -1.67 8.59
C LEU A 251 14.18 -0.79 9.86
N GLY A 252 14.87 -1.28 10.90
CA GLY A 252 15.10 -0.56 12.16
C GLY A 252 16.00 0.67 12.04
N ASN A 253 16.26 1.34 13.15
CA ASN A 253 16.90 2.66 13.21
C ASN A 253 18.31 2.69 12.58
N GLY A 254 19.04 1.56 12.61
CA GLY A 254 20.37 1.43 12.02
C GLY A 254 20.39 0.95 10.57
N ALA A 255 19.24 0.79 9.91
CA ALA A 255 19.19 0.31 8.52
C ALA A 255 19.78 1.37 7.57
N THR A 256 20.50 0.93 6.53
CA THR A 256 21.21 1.83 5.60
C THR A 256 20.64 1.74 4.18
N THR A 257 20.92 2.73 3.33
CA THR A 257 20.45 2.75 1.93
C THR A 257 21.04 1.62 1.08
N THR A 258 22.16 1.03 1.51
CA THR A 258 22.77 -0.19 0.94
C THR A 258 22.02 -1.48 1.29
N LYS A 259 20.77 -1.38 1.76
CA LYS A 259 19.91 -2.50 2.15
C LYS A 259 20.53 -3.34 3.27
N THR A 260 21.19 -2.72 4.24
CA THR A 260 21.66 -3.44 5.44
C THR A 260 20.54 -3.48 6.47
N ASP A 261 20.22 -4.69 6.94
CA ASP A 261 19.20 -4.88 7.97
C ASP A 261 19.64 -4.27 9.31
N SER A 262 18.67 -3.74 10.05
CA SER A 262 18.80 -3.39 11.45
C SER A 262 17.53 -3.77 12.20
N THR A 263 17.72 -4.39 13.36
CA THR A 263 16.65 -4.66 14.33
C THR A 263 16.65 -3.65 15.48
N THR A 264 17.49 -2.62 15.39
CA THR A 264 17.68 -1.63 16.47
C THR A 264 16.49 -0.67 16.53
N LEU A 265 16.00 -0.41 17.74
CA LEU A 265 15.01 0.63 18.01
C LEU A 265 15.70 1.95 18.38
N PRO A 266 15.12 3.12 18.09
CA PRO A 266 15.65 4.39 18.59
C PRO A 266 15.46 4.49 20.11
N SER A 267 16.23 5.36 20.77
CA SER A 267 16.09 5.62 22.20
C SER A 267 14.69 6.16 22.54
N GLY A 268 14.14 5.72 23.68
CA GLY A 268 12.79 6.10 24.11
C GLY A 268 11.69 5.31 23.42
N CYS A 269 12.04 4.20 22.77
CA CYS A 269 11.11 3.17 22.33
C CYS A 269 11.20 1.92 23.21
#